data_AF-A0A2M7TBS8-F1
#
_entry.id   AF-A0A2M7TBS8-F1
#
_cell.length_a   1.000
_cell.length_b   1.000
_cell.length_c   1.000
_cell.angle_alpha   90.00
_cell.angle_beta   90.00
_cell.angle_gamma   90.00
#
_symmetry.space_group_name_H-M   'P 1'
#
loop_
_entity.id
_entity.type
_entity.pdbx_description
1 polymer ?
#
loop_
_entity_poly.entity_id
_entity_poly.type
_entity_poly.pdbx_seq_one_letter_code
_entity_poly.pdbx_strand_id
1 'polypeptide(L)'
;MVKVGTKGRFLGDAGNQTKALILLAVSLFLFLGISIQFFAERGVPCSACHATRQEVGSWQSSPHRSVSCIACHQDPGYFSFLNLELRVSKNFTAWLFRSYQDPITGQVKNESCLGCHDREIKDTVVSKGIRVSHKEFSTYLCVDCHAEVAHKIAKRIRNQPDMDSCSGCHNYTEGDVTCEKCHPQRAQSDELSTGGPWKLTHGPNWKSTHGMGDPKTCTTCHDANFCMACHKSEVPHTEPWSYLHPKAAKLNVEGCYQCHRKSLCTDCHRIEMPHPQGFIKNHEFEVKDHGYDLCWRCHVSDACISCHLMAAHTNTPKKFSPESRGKTRPEVPLLKAIEGGF
;
A
#
# COMPACT_ATOMS: atom_id res chain seq x y z
N MET A 1 -13.92 96.18 -1.28
CA MET A 1 -14.07 94.84 -1.87
C MET A 1 -12.80 94.04 -1.59
N VAL A 2 -12.84 93.16 -0.59
CA VAL A 2 -11.72 92.27 -0.24
C VAL A 2 -11.93 90.95 -0.97
N LYS A 3 -11.07 90.62 -1.93
CA LYS A 3 -11.06 89.30 -2.59
C LYS A 3 -10.30 88.33 -1.67
N VAL A 4 -11.05 87.44 -1.03
CA VAL A 4 -10.52 86.30 -0.28
C VAL A 4 -9.96 85.30 -1.29
N GLY A 5 -8.64 85.11 -1.30
CA GLY A 5 -7.98 84.08 -2.09
C GLY A 5 -8.10 82.71 -1.41
N THR A 6 -8.87 81.81 -2.00
CA THR A 6 -8.90 80.39 -1.62
C THR A 6 -7.68 79.68 -2.19
N LYS A 7 -6.61 79.58 -1.39
CA LYS A 7 -5.54 78.58 -1.61
C LYS A 7 -5.95 77.26 -0.98
N GLY A 8 -6.59 76.40 -1.76
CA GLY A 8 -6.78 74.98 -1.45
C GLY A 8 -6.02 74.13 -2.46
N ARG A 9 -4.69 74.03 -2.31
CA ARG A 9 -3.84 73.15 -3.14
C ARG A 9 -3.51 71.91 -2.31
N PHE A 10 -4.45 70.97 -2.24
CA PHE A 10 -4.30 69.73 -1.46
C PHE A 10 -4.70 68.48 -2.25
N LEU A 11 -4.38 68.46 -3.55
CA LEU A 11 -4.44 67.24 -4.35
C LEU A 11 -3.09 67.14 -5.06
N GLY A 12 -2.20 66.34 -4.48
CA GLY A 12 -1.00 65.89 -5.18
C GLY A 12 -1.41 65.17 -6.46
N ASP A 13 -0.59 65.31 -7.51
CA ASP A 13 -0.78 64.72 -8.84
C ASP A 13 -1.39 63.31 -8.73
N ALA A 14 -2.54 63.12 -9.37
CA ALA A 14 -3.26 61.84 -9.36
C ALA A 14 -2.35 60.67 -9.77
N GLY A 15 -1.37 60.91 -10.65
CA GLY A 15 -0.36 59.92 -11.03
C GLY A 15 0.55 59.49 -9.86
N ASN A 16 0.89 60.41 -8.95
CA ASN A 16 1.68 60.10 -7.75
C ASN A 16 0.84 59.42 -6.66
N GLN A 17 -0.43 59.77 -6.54
CA GLN A 17 -1.39 59.10 -5.63
C GLN A 17 -1.60 57.63 -6.05
N THR A 18 -1.81 57.37 -7.34
CA THR A 18 -1.97 56.00 -7.86
C THR A 18 -0.70 55.17 -7.69
N LYS A 19 0.49 55.74 -7.96
CA LYS A 19 1.77 55.05 -7.71
C LYS A 19 1.98 54.70 -6.23
N ALA A 20 1.65 55.62 -5.33
CA ALA A 20 1.75 55.39 -3.89
C ALA A 20 0.81 54.26 -3.42
N LEU A 21 -0.42 54.22 -3.94
CA LEU A 21 -1.38 53.16 -3.64
C LEU A 21 -0.92 51.79 -4.16
N ILE A 22 -0.39 51.73 -5.39
CA ILE A 22 0.16 50.49 -5.95
C ILE A 22 1.34 49.99 -5.12
N LEU A 23 2.29 50.87 -4.78
CA LEU A 23 3.44 50.51 -3.96
C LEU A 23 3.03 50.01 -2.57
N LEU A 24 2.03 50.65 -1.96
CA LEU A 24 1.50 50.23 -0.67
C LEU A 24 0.80 48.86 -0.76
N ALA A 25 -0.01 48.63 -1.81
CA ALA A 25 -0.67 47.36 -2.06
C ALA A 25 0.34 46.22 -2.30
N VAL A 26 1.38 46.46 -3.10
CA VAL A 26 2.45 45.49 -3.36
C VAL A 26 3.25 45.22 -2.08
N SER A 27 3.59 46.25 -1.32
CA SER A 27 4.32 46.10 -0.04
C SER A 27 3.51 45.31 0.98
N LEU A 28 2.21 45.58 1.08
CA LEU A 28 1.30 44.84 1.96
C LEU A 28 1.15 43.39 1.53
N PHE A 29 1.02 43.13 0.22
CA PHE A 29 0.96 41.79 -0.33
C PHE A 29 2.23 40.99 -0.03
N LEU A 30 3.41 41.59 -0.25
CA LEU A 30 4.70 40.97 0.08
C LEU A 30 4.84 40.71 1.58
N PHE A 31 4.48 41.68 2.42
CA PHE A 31 4.52 41.53 3.88
C PHE A 31 3.62 40.40 4.37
N LEU A 32 2.39 40.30 3.84
CA LEU A 32 1.45 39.26 4.19
C LEU A 32 1.96 37.88 3.74
N GLY A 33 2.48 37.77 2.52
CA GLY A 33 3.06 36.53 2.01
C GLY A 33 4.26 36.05 2.84
N ILE A 34 5.19 36.95 3.16
CA ILE A 34 6.35 36.65 4.02
C ILE A 34 5.90 36.22 5.42
N SER A 35 4.88 36.90 5.99
CA SER A 35 4.35 36.57 7.31
C SER A 35 3.71 35.18 7.32
N ILE A 36 2.87 34.84 6.33
CA ILE A 36 2.24 33.52 6.21
C ILE A 36 3.31 32.42 6.12
N GLN A 37 4.31 32.61 5.27
CA GLN A 37 5.43 31.67 5.13
C GLN A 37 6.20 31.49 6.45
N PHE A 38 6.50 32.58 7.15
CA PHE A 38 7.20 32.56 8.44
C PHE A 38 6.46 31.75 9.52
N PHE A 39 5.12 31.83 9.55
CA PHE A 39 4.29 31.05 10.47
C PHE A 39 4.13 29.59 10.02
N ALA A 40 4.01 29.34 8.72
CA ALA A 40 3.92 28.00 8.14
C ALA A 40 5.20 27.19 8.40
N GLU A 41 6.38 27.81 8.24
CA GLU A 41 7.69 27.20 8.55
C GLU A 41 7.84 26.82 10.03
N ARG A 42 7.18 27.56 10.93
CA ARG A 42 7.15 27.24 12.37
C ARG A 42 6.10 26.20 12.74
N GLY A 43 5.36 25.68 11.76
CA GLY A 43 4.31 24.70 11.97
C GLY A 43 3.13 25.23 12.79
N VAL A 44 2.97 26.55 12.95
CA VAL A 44 1.91 27.14 13.78
C VAL A 44 0.51 26.69 13.31
N PRO A 45 0.17 26.76 12.01
CA PRO A 45 -1.12 26.26 11.51
C PRO A 45 -1.30 24.75 11.75
N CYS A 46 -0.22 23.96 11.59
CA CYS A 46 -0.24 22.52 11.82
C CYS A 46 -0.44 22.19 13.31
N SER A 47 0.18 22.94 14.23
CA SER A 47 0.02 22.75 15.67
C SER A 47 -1.38 23.16 16.18
N ALA A 48 -2.04 24.08 15.48
CA ALA A 48 -3.40 24.51 15.81
C ALA A 48 -4.45 23.46 15.42
N CYS A 49 -4.16 22.61 14.43
CA CYS A 49 -5.07 21.54 14.03
C CYS A 49 -5.02 20.38 15.02
N HIS A 50 -6.19 19.97 15.52
CA HIS A 50 -6.32 18.85 16.46
C HIS A 50 -5.88 17.50 15.86
N ALA A 51 -6.09 17.32 14.54
CA ALA A 51 -5.78 16.08 13.82
C ALA A 51 -4.28 15.80 13.69
N THR A 52 -3.42 16.79 13.96
CA THR A 52 -1.96 16.70 13.84
C THR A 52 -1.24 16.88 15.19
N ARG A 53 -1.98 16.95 16.30
CA ARG A 53 -1.40 17.19 17.64
C ARG A 53 -0.44 16.10 18.08
N GLN A 54 -0.77 14.84 17.79
CA GLN A 54 0.05 13.71 18.18
C GLN A 54 1.38 13.71 17.42
N GLU A 55 1.33 14.01 16.13
CA GLU A 55 2.46 14.09 15.22
C GLU A 55 3.37 15.25 15.62
N VAL A 56 2.80 16.43 15.94
CA VAL A 56 3.55 17.59 16.44
C VAL A 56 4.25 17.27 17.77
N GLY A 57 3.56 16.62 18.71
CA GLY A 57 4.17 16.20 19.97
C GLY A 57 5.32 15.20 19.78
N SER A 58 5.16 14.24 18.86
CA SER A 58 6.22 13.30 18.52
C SER A 58 7.41 13.99 17.85
N TRP A 59 7.17 14.91 16.93
CA TRP A 59 8.19 15.69 16.22
C TRP A 59 9.10 16.48 17.16
N GLN A 60 8.53 17.09 18.21
CA GLN A 60 9.29 17.84 19.21
C GLN A 60 10.35 16.99 19.93
N SER A 61 10.11 15.68 20.07
CA SER A 61 11.05 14.73 20.69
C SER A 61 11.99 14.02 19.71
N SER A 62 11.83 14.27 18.40
CA SER A 62 12.57 13.57 17.36
C SER A 62 13.96 14.18 17.09
N PRO A 63 14.84 13.46 16.38
CA PRO A 63 16.09 14.02 15.86
C PRO A 63 15.86 15.22 14.91
N HIS A 64 14.70 15.28 14.25
CA HIS A 64 14.34 16.32 13.27
C HIS A 64 13.52 17.47 13.88
N ARG A 65 13.50 17.63 15.22
CA ARG A 65 12.75 18.70 15.92
C ARG A 65 13.12 20.13 15.51
N SER A 66 14.26 20.32 14.85
CA SER A 66 14.72 21.61 14.33
C SER A 66 14.41 21.81 12.83
N VAL A 67 13.77 20.84 12.18
CA VAL A 67 13.38 20.90 10.77
C VAL A 67 11.89 21.21 10.68
N SER A 68 11.52 22.20 9.86
CA SER A 68 10.12 22.62 9.70
C SER A 68 9.23 21.50 9.15
N CYS A 69 7.94 21.52 9.49
CA CYS A 69 6.98 20.52 9.00
C CYS A 69 6.93 20.50 7.46
N ILE A 70 6.96 21.69 6.85
CA ILE A 70 6.85 21.86 5.40
C ILE A 70 8.12 21.46 4.66
N ALA A 71 9.30 21.44 5.31
CA ALA A 71 10.51 20.91 4.67
C ALA A 71 10.36 19.43 4.27
N CYS A 72 9.52 18.67 4.99
CA CYS A 72 9.20 17.29 4.65
C CYS A 72 7.88 17.15 3.87
N HIS A 73 6.81 17.80 4.35
CA HIS A 73 5.45 17.56 3.85
C HIS A 73 5.03 18.39 2.63
N GLN A 74 5.84 19.37 2.22
CA GLN A 74 5.59 20.14 1.02
C GLN A 74 6.08 19.36 -0.21
N ASP A 75 5.33 19.41 -1.30
CA ASP A 75 5.79 18.84 -2.57
C ASP A 75 7.03 19.61 -3.07
N PRO A 76 8.03 18.95 -3.67
CA PRO A 76 9.12 19.65 -4.35
C PRO A 76 8.61 20.42 -5.58
N GLY A 77 9.30 21.50 -5.95
CA GLY A 77 9.08 22.25 -7.19
C GLY A 77 8.45 23.64 -7.03
N TYR A 78 8.25 24.33 -8.15
CA TYR A 78 7.84 25.74 -8.19
C TYR A 78 6.43 26.02 -7.66
N PHE A 79 5.51 25.06 -7.78
CA PHE A 79 4.11 25.18 -7.34
C PHE A 79 3.85 24.56 -5.96
N SER A 80 4.92 24.22 -5.25
CA SER A 80 4.90 23.56 -3.94
C SER A 80 3.99 24.26 -2.92
N PHE A 81 4.09 25.58 -2.81
CA PHE A 81 3.27 26.39 -1.90
C PHE A 81 1.79 26.33 -2.27
N LEU A 82 1.46 26.53 -3.56
CA LEU A 82 0.08 26.48 -4.03
C LEU A 82 -0.55 25.09 -3.82
N ASN A 83 0.21 24.02 -4.08
CA ASN A 83 -0.23 22.65 -3.85
C ASN A 83 -0.48 22.37 -2.37
N LEU A 84 0.37 22.89 -1.48
CA LEU A 84 0.20 22.77 -0.04
C LEU A 84 -1.09 23.49 0.40
N GLU A 85 -1.31 24.72 -0.04
CA GLU A 85 -2.52 25.49 0.28
C GLU A 85 -3.81 24.81 -0.21
N LEU A 86 -3.81 24.27 -1.43
CA LEU A 86 -4.94 23.50 -1.97
C LEU A 86 -5.20 22.23 -1.16
N ARG A 87 -4.14 21.54 -0.72
CA ARG A 87 -4.24 20.31 0.09
C ARG A 87 -4.77 20.62 1.50
N VAL A 88 -4.25 21.67 2.14
CA VAL A 88 -4.74 22.15 3.44
C VAL A 88 -6.20 22.57 3.33
N SER A 89 -6.58 23.28 2.28
CA SER A 89 -7.98 23.67 2.01
C SER A 89 -8.88 22.46 1.82
N LYS A 90 -8.43 21.45 1.05
CA LYS A 90 -9.17 20.18 0.86
C LYS A 90 -9.34 19.41 2.18
N ASN A 91 -8.30 19.37 3.00
CA ASN A 91 -8.37 18.71 4.31
C ASN A 91 -9.33 19.45 5.24
N PHE A 92 -9.31 20.79 5.22
CA PHE A 92 -10.22 21.61 6.00
C PHE A 92 -11.69 21.43 5.56
N THR A 93 -11.97 21.41 4.26
CA THR A 93 -13.33 21.14 3.76
C THR A 93 -13.77 19.72 4.09
N ALA A 94 -12.90 18.72 3.92
CA ALA A 94 -13.19 17.34 4.29
C ALA A 94 -13.51 17.21 5.79
N TRP A 95 -12.76 17.90 6.65
CA TRP A 95 -13.05 17.98 8.07
C TRP A 95 -14.39 18.66 8.36
N LEU A 96 -14.66 19.82 7.74
CA LEU A 96 -15.89 20.60 7.93
C LEU A 96 -17.14 19.80 7.59
N PHE A 97 -17.09 18.99 6.52
CA PHE A 97 -18.21 18.16 6.06
C PHE A 97 -18.15 16.70 6.53
N ARG A 98 -17.17 16.34 7.37
CA ARG A 98 -16.92 14.95 7.82
C ARG A 98 -16.81 13.94 6.67
N SER A 99 -16.25 14.35 5.55
CA SER A 99 -16.07 13.52 4.35
C SER A 99 -14.67 12.91 4.28
N TYR A 100 -14.29 12.16 5.32
CA TYR A 100 -13.00 11.45 5.41
C TYR A 100 -13.17 10.05 6.01
N GLN A 101 -12.14 9.20 5.85
CA GLN A 101 -12.07 7.85 6.40
C GLN A 101 -10.82 7.72 7.26
N ASP A 102 -10.96 7.09 8.42
CA ASP A 102 -9.83 6.81 9.30
C ASP A 102 -9.13 5.48 8.92
N PRO A 103 -7.80 5.40 9.08
CA PRO A 103 -6.90 6.47 9.55
C PRO A 103 -6.54 7.45 8.42
N ILE A 104 -6.43 8.73 8.77
CA ILE A 104 -5.87 9.75 7.88
C ILE A 104 -4.40 9.42 7.64
N THR A 105 -4.03 9.15 6.39
CA THR A 105 -2.64 8.86 6.01
C THR A 105 -2.06 9.99 5.17
N GLY A 106 -0.81 10.35 5.46
CA GLY A 106 -0.02 11.28 4.69
C GLY A 106 1.26 10.60 4.21
N GLN A 107 1.64 10.85 2.96
CA GLN A 107 2.88 10.35 2.40
C GLN A 107 3.87 11.50 2.23
N VAL A 108 5.14 11.23 2.52
CA VAL A 108 6.28 12.11 2.27
C VAL A 108 7.06 11.50 1.12
N LYS A 109 7.42 12.33 0.12
CA LYS A 109 8.17 11.86 -1.03
C LYS A 109 9.66 11.81 -0.73
N ASN A 110 10.40 10.97 -1.46
CA ASN A 110 11.84 10.80 -1.28
C ASN A 110 12.61 12.09 -1.52
N GLU A 111 12.17 12.94 -2.44
CA GLU A 111 12.85 14.19 -2.77
C GLU A 111 12.95 15.12 -1.55
N SER A 112 11.95 15.10 -0.66
CA SER A 112 11.98 15.86 0.58
C SER A 112 13.11 15.40 1.52
N CYS A 113 13.39 14.10 1.53
CA CYS A 113 14.50 13.52 2.29
C CYS A 113 15.85 13.84 1.60
N LEU A 114 15.90 13.64 0.28
CA LEU A 114 17.11 13.80 -0.52
C LEU A 114 17.59 15.25 -0.64
N GLY A 115 16.72 16.24 -0.42
CA GLY A 115 17.11 17.64 -0.30
C GLY A 115 18.20 17.88 0.76
N CYS A 116 18.25 17.04 1.80
CA CYS A 116 19.30 17.05 2.82
C CYS A 116 20.18 15.79 2.81
N HIS A 117 19.66 14.64 2.34
CA HIS A 117 20.30 13.32 2.43
C HIS A 117 20.77 12.73 1.06
N ASP A 118 21.13 13.56 0.08
CA ASP A 118 21.57 13.08 -1.27
C ASP A 118 22.83 12.19 -1.26
N ARG A 119 23.67 12.27 -0.23
CA ARG A 119 24.92 11.50 -0.16
C ARG A 119 24.68 10.04 0.24
N GLU A 120 23.66 9.77 1.05
CA GLU A 120 23.41 8.46 1.67
C GLU A 120 22.86 7.41 0.69
N ILE A 121 22.33 7.83 -0.46
CA ILE A 121 21.76 6.94 -1.48
C ILE A 121 22.79 6.41 -2.49
N LYS A 122 23.95 7.06 -2.60
CA LYS A 122 24.97 6.71 -3.62
C LYS A 122 25.89 5.59 -3.17
N ASP A 123 25.94 5.35 -1.86
CA ASP A 123 26.86 4.40 -1.24
C ASP A 123 26.13 3.25 -0.53
N THR A 124 26.87 2.17 -0.32
CA THR A 124 26.45 1.11 0.59
C THR A 124 26.70 1.55 2.03
N VAL A 125 25.64 1.61 2.83
CA VAL A 125 25.70 2.06 4.22
C VAL A 125 25.65 0.87 5.17
N VAL A 126 26.46 0.89 6.22
CA VAL A 126 26.38 -0.05 7.34
C VAL A 126 25.90 0.69 8.58
N SER A 127 24.75 0.29 9.11
CA SER A 127 24.16 0.89 10.32
C SER A 127 23.61 -0.20 11.22
N LYS A 128 23.92 -0.11 12.52
CA LYS A 128 23.44 -1.06 13.55
C LYS A 128 23.61 -2.54 13.17
N GLY A 129 24.72 -2.87 12.50
CA GLY A 129 25.05 -4.24 12.10
C GLY A 129 24.36 -4.75 10.82
N ILE A 130 23.64 -3.89 10.10
CA ILE A 130 23.01 -4.20 8.81
C ILE A 130 23.66 -3.35 7.72
N ARG A 131 23.99 -3.99 6.59
CA ARG A 131 24.49 -3.37 5.37
C ARG A 131 23.36 -3.30 4.34
N VAL A 132 23.12 -2.11 3.81
CA VAL A 132 22.12 -1.87 2.76
C VAL A 132 22.75 -1.04 1.65
N SER A 133 22.52 -1.44 0.40
CA SER A 133 22.78 -0.62 -0.77
C SER A 133 21.48 0.07 -1.18
N HIS A 134 21.44 1.40 -1.16
CA HIS A 134 20.23 2.16 -1.51
C HIS A 134 19.98 2.25 -3.02
N LYS A 135 20.96 1.86 -3.85
CA LYS A 135 20.90 1.93 -5.31
C LYS A 135 19.75 1.10 -5.89
N GLU A 136 19.48 -0.06 -5.31
CA GLU A 136 18.47 -1.01 -5.76
C GLU A 136 17.05 -0.66 -5.29
N PHE A 137 16.89 0.34 -4.40
CA PHE A 137 15.61 0.70 -3.78
C PHE A 137 15.01 1.99 -4.33
N SER A 138 15.36 2.40 -5.55
CA SER A 138 14.89 3.68 -6.14
C SER A 138 13.37 3.80 -6.28
N THR A 139 12.64 2.68 -6.23
CA THR A 139 11.16 2.64 -6.33
C THR A 139 10.46 2.63 -4.97
N TYR A 140 11.19 2.51 -3.86
CA TYR A 140 10.64 2.49 -2.51
C TYR A 140 10.71 3.87 -1.87
N LEU A 141 9.77 4.17 -0.97
CA LEU A 141 9.84 5.41 -0.19
C LEU A 141 10.87 5.26 0.93
N CYS A 142 11.61 6.32 1.25
CA CYS A 142 12.56 6.33 2.37
C CYS A 142 11.89 5.88 3.68
N VAL A 143 10.63 6.30 3.87
CA VAL A 143 9.81 6.00 5.05
C VAL A 143 9.29 4.55 5.08
N ASP A 144 9.44 3.78 4.00
CA ASP A 144 9.10 2.35 4.00
C ASP A 144 10.07 1.54 4.87
N CYS A 145 11.32 1.99 4.97
CA CYS A 145 12.36 1.40 5.84
C CYS A 145 12.71 2.29 7.05
N HIS A 146 12.84 3.60 6.85
CA HIS A 146 13.09 4.57 7.91
C HIS A 146 11.77 5.05 8.50
N ALA A 147 11.08 4.18 9.24
CA ALA A 147 9.84 4.56 9.93
C ALA A 147 10.13 5.54 11.08
N GLU A 148 9.19 6.42 11.44
CA GLU A 148 9.30 7.32 12.59
C GLU A 148 10.51 8.30 12.61
N VAL A 149 10.96 8.76 11.42
CA VAL A 149 12.06 9.75 11.28
C VAL A 149 11.82 11.04 12.08
N ALA A 150 10.58 11.51 12.06
CA ALA A 150 10.14 12.76 12.69
C ALA A 150 8.99 12.51 13.67
N HIS A 151 8.01 11.69 13.32
CA HIS A 151 6.90 11.40 14.21
C HIS A 151 6.47 9.94 14.10
N LYS A 152 5.86 9.41 15.16
CA LYS A 152 5.31 8.05 15.15
C LYS A 152 4.32 7.86 14.02
N ILE A 153 4.35 6.69 13.39
CA ILE A 153 3.41 6.30 12.33
C ILE A 153 2.54 5.18 12.89
N ALA A 154 1.22 5.39 12.91
CA ALA A 154 0.29 4.39 13.41
C ALA A 154 0.50 3.03 12.72
N LYS A 155 0.51 1.95 13.51
CA LYS A 155 0.76 0.55 13.09
C LYS A 155 2.21 0.20 12.71
N ARG A 156 3.16 1.13 12.70
CA ARG A 156 4.60 0.80 12.60
C ARG A 156 5.20 0.71 14.01
N ILE A 157 5.65 -0.48 14.39
CA ILE A 157 6.11 -0.78 15.76
C ILE A 157 7.61 -0.44 15.93
N ARG A 158 8.36 -0.29 14.83
CA ARG A 158 9.82 -0.12 14.85
C ARG A 158 10.26 1.01 13.91
N ASN A 159 11.23 1.79 14.35
CA ASN A 159 11.96 2.83 13.60
C ASN A 159 13.23 2.23 12.94
N GLN A 160 13.20 0.95 12.58
CA GLN A 160 14.33 0.26 11.95
C GLN A 160 13.79 -0.77 10.96
N PRO A 161 14.47 -0.98 9.82
CA PRO A 161 14.13 -2.07 8.93
C PRO A 161 14.26 -3.38 9.71
N ASP A 162 13.26 -4.24 9.54
CA ASP A 162 13.25 -5.60 10.03
C ASP A 162 13.51 -6.58 8.87
N MET A 163 13.71 -7.86 9.20
CA MET A 163 13.91 -8.89 8.17
C MET A 163 12.69 -9.00 7.26
N ASP A 164 11.48 -8.74 7.75
CA ASP A 164 10.23 -8.75 6.96
C ASP A 164 10.32 -7.76 5.79
N SER A 165 10.95 -6.60 6.01
CA SER A 165 11.18 -5.58 4.98
C SER A 165 12.10 -6.06 3.85
N CYS A 166 13.02 -6.98 4.15
CA CYS A 166 13.95 -7.54 3.16
C CYS A 166 13.40 -8.82 2.51
N SER A 167 12.62 -9.62 3.25
CA SER A 167 12.17 -10.95 2.84
C SER A 167 11.19 -10.96 1.66
N GLY A 168 10.59 -9.81 1.36
CA GLY A 168 9.76 -9.64 0.17
C GLY A 168 10.51 -9.93 -1.13
N CYS A 169 11.82 -9.63 -1.19
CA CYS A 169 12.66 -9.85 -2.36
C CYS A 169 13.87 -10.77 -2.08
N HIS A 170 14.31 -10.87 -0.82
CA HIS A 170 15.40 -11.73 -0.38
C HIS A 170 14.85 -12.94 0.38
N ASN A 171 14.65 -14.04 -0.33
CA ASN A 171 14.10 -15.26 0.21
C ASN A 171 14.81 -16.50 -0.34
N TYR A 172 14.36 -17.70 0.06
CA TYR A 172 14.94 -18.96 -0.38
C TYR A 172 14.91 -19.15 -1.92
N THR A 173 13.97 -18.51 -2.61
CA THR A 173 13.77 -18.65 -4.06
C THR A 173 14.35 -17.50 -4.90
N GLU A 174 14.52 -16.32 -4.31
CA GLU A 174 14.93 -15.11 -5.00
C GLU A 174 15.82 -14.23 -4.10
N GLY A 175 16.83 -13.59 -4.68
CA GLY A 175 17.71 -12.69 -3.95
C GLY A 175 18.77 -13.43 -3.11
N ASP A 176 19.75 -12.66 -2.65
CA ASP A 176 20.84 -13.21 -1.86
C ASP A 176 20.48 -13.25 -0.37
N VAL A 177 20.58 -14.44 0.24
CA VAL A 177 20.32 -14.69 1.66
C VAL A 177 21.60 -15.03 2.42
N THR A 178 22.77 -14.81 1.81
CA THR A 178 24.07 -14.98 2.46
C THR A 178 24.19 -14.00 3.60
N CYS A 179 24.29 -14.61 4.77
CA CYS A 179 24.36 -14.01 6.07
C CYS A 179 25.21 -12.73 6.17
N GLU A 180 26.46 -12.78 5.71
CA GLU A 180 27.49 -11.74 5.87
C GLU A 180 27.35 -10.59 4.86
N LYS A 181 26.55 -10.79 3.80
CA LYS A 181 26.31 -9.75 2.81
C LYS A 181 25.48 -8.63 3.41
N CYS A 182 24.44 -8.98 4.16
CA CYS A 182 23.59 -8.04 4.88
C CYS A 182 24.05 -7.82 6.33
N HIS A 183 24.66 -8.81 7.00
CA HIS A 183 25.16 -8.65 8.37
C HIS A 183 26.70 -8.73 8.42
N PRO A 184 27.43 -7.67 8.06
CA PRO A 184 28.89 -7.73 7.93
C PRO A 184 29.65 -7.89 9.25
N GLN A 185 28.99 -7.64 10.37
CA GLN A 185 29.55 -7.74 11.72
C GLN A 185 28.92 -8.91 12.48
N ARG A 186 28.59 -10.01 11.77
CA ARG A 186 27.89 -11.20 12.30
C ARG A 186 28.61 -11.96 13.42
N ALA A 187 29.66 -11.40 14.02
CA ALA A 187 30.38 -11.99 15.14
C ALA A 187 29.55 -12.16 16.43
N GLN A 188 28.25 -11.83 16.42
CA GLN A 188 27.38 -12.00 17.58
C GLN A 188 26.11 -12.80 17.21
N SER A 189 26.28 -14.00 16.65
CA SER A 189 25.21 -15.00 16.69
C SER A 189 24.72 -15.23 18.11
N ASP A 190 25.60 -15.10 19.10
CA ASP A 190 25.27 -15.18 20.54
C ASP A 190 24.51 -13.92 21.02
N GLU A 191 24.91 -12.73 20.56
CA GLU A 191 24.16 -11.44 20.60
C GLU A 191 22.68 -11.60 20.19
N LEU A 192 22.51 -12.10 18.97
CA LEU A 192 21.20 -12.27 18.32
C LEU A 192 20.39 -13.41 18.95
N SER A 193 21.05 -14.45 19.46
CA SER A 193 20.40 -15.57 20.15
C SER A 193 19.96 -15.22 21.58
N THR A 194 20.53 -14.17 22.18
CA THR A 194 20.26 -13.80 23.57
C THR A 194 19.32 -12.60 23.71
N GLY A 195 19.09 -11.81 22.64
CA GLY A 195 18.21 -10.64 22.63
C GLY A 195 17.30 -10.49 21.40
N GLY A 196 16.24 -9.67 21.53
CA GLY A 196 15.35 -9.30 20.41
C GLY A 196 14.38 -10.38 19.92
N PRO A 197 13.67 -10.15 18.80
CA PRO A 197 12.70 -11.10 18.23
C PRO A 197 13.31 -12.43 17.80
N TRP A 198 14.59 -12.46 17.45
CA TRP A 198 15.28 -13.67 17.02
C TRP A 198 15.29 -14.74 18.12
N LYS A 199 15.53 -14.35 19.38
CA LYS A 199 15.39 -15.27 20.54
C LYS A 199 13.98 -15.85 20.69
N LEU A 200 12.93 -15.14 20.28
CA LEU A 200 11.57 -15.67 20.33
C LEU A 200 11.37 -16.79 19.31
N THR A 201 12.04 -16.75 18.17
CA THR A 201 11.89 -17.76 17.10
C THR A 201 12.99 -18.82 17.10
N HIS A 202 14.11 -18.59 17.77
CA HIS A 202 15.27 -19.49 17.80
C HIS A 202 15.76 -19.83 19.23
N GLY A 203 15.05 -19.37 20.27
CA GLY A 203 15.32 -19.73 21.66
C GLY A 203 14.67 -21.05 22.08
N PRO A 204 14.84 -21.50 23.33
CA PRO A 204 14.34 -22.79 23.82
C PRO A 204 12.82 -22.95 23.73
N ASN A 205 12.07 -21.84 23.75
CA ASN A 205 10.61 -21.83 23.68
C ASN A 205 10.06 -21.70 22.25
N TRP A 206 10.91 -21.71 21.21
CA TRP A 206 10.49 -21.42 19.83
C TRP A 206 9.28 -22.23 19.35
N LYS A 207 9.14 -23.48 19.80
CA LYS A 207 8.01 -24.34 19.40
C LYS A 207 6.64 -23.75 19.78
N SER A 208 6.54 -22.99 20.86
CA SER A 208 5.29 -22.32 21.26
C SER A 208 5.22 -20.86 20.83
N THR A 209 6.32 -20.28 20.35
CA THR A 209 6.42 -18.85 19.99
C THR A 209 6.67 -18.61 18.50
N HIS A 210 6.92 -19.65 17.69
CA HIS A 210 6.97 -19.52 16.23
C HIS A 210 5.57 -19.29 15.65
N GLY A 211 5.48 -18.55 14.56
CA GLY A 211 4.20 -18.18 13.94
C GLY A 211 3.57 -16.88 14.48
N MET A 212 4.24 -16.14 15.36
CA MET A 212 3.81 -14.80 15.79
C MET A 212 4.14 -13.67 14.78
N GLY A 213 4.53 -14.02 13.54
CA GLY A 213 4.92 -13.08 12.47
C GLY A 213 4.62 -13.65 11.08
N ASP A 214 4.98 -12.93 10.01
CA ASP A 214 4.80 -13.41 8.63
C ASP A 214 5.69 -14.65 8.37
N PRO A 215 5.12 -15.84 8.06
CA PRO A 215 5.91 -17.03 7.74
C PRO A 215 6.87 -16.83 6.56
N LYS A 216 6.61 -15.86 5.67
CA LYS A 216 7.49 -15.53 4.55
C LYS A 216 8.88 -15.08 5.03
N THR A 217 8.98 -14.43 6.19
CA THR A 217 10.27 -14.06 6.78
C THR A 217 11.09 -15.28 7.18
N CYS A 218 10.45 -16.34 7.67
CA CYS A 218 11.13 -17.60 7.99
C CYS A 218 11.72 -18.22 6.73
N THR A 219 11.01 -18.09 5.60
CA THR A 219 11.49 -18.57 4.30
C THR A 219 12.62 -17.77 3.69
N THR A 220 13.12 -16.75 4.38
CA THR A 220 14.41 -16.16 4.00
C THR A 220 15.56 -17.11 4.26
N CYS A 221 15.47 -17.94 5.30
CA CYS A 221 16.55 -18.84 5.68
C CYS A 221 16.16 -20.33 5.61
N HIS A 222 14.88 -20.65 5.75
CA HIS A 222 14.37 -22.02 5.77
C HIS A 222 13.56 -22.34 4.52
N ASP A 223 13.61 -23.59 4.06
CA ASP A 223 12.73 -24.05 2.98
C ASP A 223 11.36 -24.50 3.54
N ALA A 224 10.44 -24.87 2.63
CA ALA A 224 9.12 -25.38 3.02
C ALA A 224 9.19 -26.70 3.82
N ASN A 225 10.27 -27.49 3.67
CA ASN A 225 10.43 -28.77 4.36
C ASN A 225 10.62 -28.57 5.87
N PHE A 226 11.26 -27.47 6.28
CA PHE A 226 11.37 -27.10 7.68
C PHE A 226 10.01 -27.04 8.37
N CYS A 227 9.04 -26.35 7.75
CA CYS A 227 7.67 -26.26 8.25
C CYS A 227 6.98 -27.63 8.22
N MET A 228 7.09 -28.34 7.09
CA MET A 228 6.43 -29.63 6.87
C MET A 228 6.91 -30.73 7.82
N ALA A 229 8.10 -30.62 8.39
CA ALA A 229 8.60 -31.56 9.40
C ALA A 229 7.61 -31.73 10.57
N CYS A 230 6.96 -30.64 11.00
CA CYS A 230 5.93 -30.65 12.04
C CYS A 230 4.50 -30.46 11.49
N HIS A 231 4.29 -29.50 10.58
CA HIS A 231 2.94 -29.08 10.15
C HIS A 231 2.28 -29.99 9.11
N LYS A 232 3.06 -30.84 8.44
CA LYS A 232 2.58 -31.81 7.43
C LYS A 232 1.80 -31.19 6.25
N SER A 233 1.91 -29.87 6.07
CA SER A 233 1.34 -29.08 4.97
C SER A 233 2.39 -28.12 4.44
N GLU A 234 2.38 -27.89 3.12
CA GLU A 234 3.30 -26.97 2.45
C GLU A 234 3.02 -25.53 2.90
N VAL A 235 4.01 -24.90 3.55
CA VAL A 235 3.92 -23.54 4.10
C VAL A 235 5.26 -22.82 3.85
N PRO A 236 5.24 -21.54 3.42
CA PRO A 236 4.09 -20.73 3.03
C PRO A 236 3.41 -21.31 1.79
N HIS A 237 2.08 -21.15 1.71
CA HIS A 237 1.32 -21.69 0.59
C HIS A 237 1.82 -21.09 -0.74
N THR A 238 2.04 -21.93 -1.73
CA THR A 238 2.36 -21.49 -3.09
C THR A 238 1.18 -20.76 -3.72
N GLU A 239 1.46 -19.68 -4.45
CA GLU A 239 0.44 -18.98 -5.25
C GLU A 239 0.39 -19.51 -6.70
N PRO A 240 -0.79 -19.48 -7.36
CA PRO A 240 -2.08 -19.01 -6.86
C PRO A 240 -2.83 -20.05 -6.02
N TRP A 241 -3.12 -19.71 -4.76
CA TRP A 241 -3.69 -20.66 -3.80
C TRP A 241 -5.11 -21.14 -4.15
N SER A 242 -5.93 -20.27 -4.76
CA SER A 242 -7.29 -20.62 -5.17
C SER A 242 -7.33 -21.85 -6.10
N TYR A 243 -6.32 -22.03 -6.94
CA TYR A 243 -6.19 -23.18 -7.83
C TYR A 243 -5.54 -24.40 -7.17
N LEU A 244 -4.61 -24.19 -6.25
CA LEU A 244 -3.76 -25.24 -5.67
C LEU A 244 -4.38 -25.89 -4.42
N HIS A 245 -5.18 -25.14 -3.66
CA HIS A 245 -5.76 -25.62 -2.40
C HIS A 245 -6.68 -26.85 -2.51
N PRO A 246 -7.43 -27.13 -3.61
CA PRO A 246 -8.27 -28.32 -3.67
C PRO A 246 -7.43 -29.60 -3.70
N LYS A 247 -6.27 -29.57 -4.38
CA LYS A 247 -5.33 -30.69 -4.40
C LYS A 247 -4.67 -30.88 -3.04
N ALA A 248 -4.23 -29.77 -2.43
CA ALA A 248 -3.63 -29.80 -1.09
C ALA A 248 -4.59 -30.33 -0.02
N ALA A 249 -5.85 -29.84 -0.01
CA ALA A 249 -6.87 -30.29 0.93
C ALA A 249 -7.23 -31.78 0.74
N LYS A 250 -7.27 -32.28 -0.50
CA LYS A 250 -7.46 -33.71 -0.76
C LYS A 250 -6.30 -34.57 -0.26
N LEU A 251 -5.07 -34.04 -0.27
CA LEU A 251 -3.90 -34.76 0.20
C LEU A 251 -3.88 -34.85 1.72
N ASN A 252 -4.09 -33.73 2.41
CA ASN A 252 -4.05 -33.68 3.87
C ASN A 252 -4.81 -32.46 4.45
N VAL A 253 -6.12 -32.60 4.63
CA VAL A 253 -6.94 -31.54 5.25
C VAL A 253 -6.60 -31.33 6.74
N GLU A 254 -6.18 -32.37 7.46
CA GLU A 254 -5.84 -32.29 8.88
C GLU A 254 -4.57 -31.45 9.13
N GLY A 255 -3.65 -31.42 8.17
CA GLY A 255 -2.49 -30.52 8.19
C GLY A 255 -2.89 -29.05 8.16
N CYS A 256 -3.97 -28.70 7.46
CA CYS A 256 -4.50 -27.33 7.44
C CYS A 256 -4.98 -26.89 8.82
N TYR A 257 -5.55 -27.81 9.60
CA TYR A 257 -6.08 -27.52 10.94
C TYR A 257 -5.00 -27.31 12.01
N GLN A 258 -3.72 -27.56 11.67
CA GLN A 258 -2.60 -27.22 12.55
C GLN A 258 -2.46 -25.69 12.72
N CYS A 259 -2.89 -24.90 11.72
CA CYS A 259 -2.82 -23.44 11.75
C CYS A 259 -4.18 -22.76 11.55
N HIS A 260 -5.09 -23.37 10.79
CA HIS A 260 -6.38 -22.77 10.43
C HIS A 260 -7.55 -23.37 11.20
N ARG A 261 -8.56 -22.55 11.49
CA ARG A 261 -9.83 -23.03 12.05
C ARG A 261 -10.70 -23.59 10.92
N LYS A 262 -11.55 -24.58 11.24
CA LYS A 262 -12.52 -25.16 10.28
C LYS A 262 -13.43 -24.11 9.63
N SER A 263 -13.73 -23.03 10.34
CA SER A 263 -14.55 -21.91 9.81
C SER A 263 -13.92 -21.21 8.60
N LEU A 264 -12.59 -21.29 8.44
CA LEU A 264 -11.91 -20.74 7.26
C LEU A 264 -12.48 -21.33 5.96
N CYS A 265 -12.78 -22.63 5.95
CA CYS A 265 -13.37 -23.29 4.80
C CYS A 265 -14.72 -22.67 4.47
N THR A 266 -15.55 -22.40 5.48
CA THR A 266 -16.92 -21.90 5.30
C THR A 266 -17.01 -20.44 4.87
N ASP A 267 -15.95 -19.66 5.06
CA ASP A 267 -15.91 -18.26 4.61
C ASP A 267 -16.04 -18.17 3.07
N CYS A 268 -15.41 -19.12 2.37
CA CYS A 268 -15.48 -19.25 0.92
C CYS A 268 -16.42 -20.38 0.48
N HIS A 269 -16.26 -21.59 1.03
CA HIS A 269 -17.06 -22.77 0.68
C HIS A 269 -18.40 -22.68 1.41
N ARG A 270 -19.44 -22.27 0.68
CA ARG A 270 -20.82 -22.29 1.17
C ARG A 270 -21.62 -23.43 0.53
N ILE A 271 -20.89 -24.44 0.08
CA ILE A 271 -21.38 -25.65 -0.57
C ILE A 271 -20.47 -26.81 -0.12
N GLU A 272 -20.99 -28.03 -0.16
CA GLU A 272 -20.26 -29.21 0.31
C GLU A 272 -19.01 -29.47 -0.53
N MET A 273 -17.86 -29.66 0.15
CA MET A 273 -16.56 -29.91 -0.46
C MET A 273 -15.85 -31.12 0.17
N PRO A 274 -15.23 -32.01 -0.64
CA PRO A 274 -15.28 -32.04 -2.10
C PRO A 274 -16.71 -32.27 -2.59
N HIS A 275 -17.06 -31.71 -3.77
CA HIS A 275 -18.40 -31.89 -4.33
C HIS A 275 -18.81 -33.38 -4.33
N PRO A 276 -20.03 -33.72 -3.89
CA PRO A 276 -20.48 -35.09 -3.75
C PRO A 276 -20.49 -35.84 -5.09
N GLN A 277 -20.48 -37.18 -5.02
CA GLN A 277 -20.56 -37.98 -6.23
C GLN A 277 -21.87 -37.70 -6.98
N GLY A 278 -21.77 -37.45 -8.29
CA GLY A 278 -22.93 -37.09 -9.10
C GLY A 278 -23.30 -35.61 -9.03
N PHE A 279 -22.52 -34.76 -8.37
CA PHE A 279 -22.74 -33.31 -8.30
C PHE A 279 -23.05 -32.69 -9.67
N ILE A 280 -22.29 -33.03 -10.71
CA ILE A 280 -22.53 -32.51 -12.08
C ILE A 280 -23.90 -32.92 -12.64
N LYS A 281 -24.49 -34.04 -12.22
CA LYS A 281 -25.85 -34.42 -12.66
C LYS A 281 -26.93 -33.61 -11.94
N ASN A 282 -26.67 -33.22 -10.70
CA ASN A 282 -27.62 -32.51 -9.84
C ASN A 282 -27.30 -31.01 -9.70
N HIS A 283 -26.28 -30.50 -10.39
CA HIS A 283 -25.78 -29.14 -10.21
C HIS A 283 -26.84 -28.08 -10.57
N GLU A 284 -27.87 -28.43 -11.35
CA GLU A 284 -29.01 -27.55 -11.62
C GLU A 284 -29.80 -27.19 -10.34
N PHE A 285 -29.91 -28.13 -9.40
CA PHE A 285 -30.57 -27.91 -8.11
C PHE A 285 -29.69 -27.05 -7.20
N GLU A 286 -28.39 -27.30 -7.20
CA GLU A 286 -27.42 -26.50 -6.45
C GLU A 286 -27.41 -25.04 -6.93
N VAL A 287 -27.43 -24.81 -8.25
CA VAL A 287 -27.52 -23.46 -8.83
C VAL A 287 -28.85 -22.80 -8.48
N LYS A 288 -29.96 -23.55 -8.43
CA LYS A 288 -31.27 -23.04 -8.04
C LYS A 288 -31.32 -22.62 -6.57
N ASP A 289 -30.70 -23.40 -5.69
CA ASP A 289 -30.76 -23.18 -4.24
C ASP A 289 -29.74 -22.14 -3.76
N HIS A 290 -28.59 -22.04 -4.42
CA HIS A 290 -27.47 -21.21 -3.96
C HIS A 290 -27.10 -20.05 -4.89
N GLY A 291 -27.64 -20.01 -6.11
CA GLY A 291 -27.27 -19.01 -7.11
C GLY A 291 -25.99 -19.35 -7.86
N TYR A 292 -25.86 -18.85 -9.10
CA TYR A 292 -24.68 -19.06 -9.95
C TYR A 292 -23.44 -18.29 -9.47
N ASP A 293 -23.64 -17.21 -8.71
CA ASP A 293 -22.58 -16.37 -8.17
C ASP A 293 -21.72 -17.12 -7.14
N LEU A 294 -22.32 -18.06 -6.38
CA LEU A 294 -21.57 -18.92 -5.48
C LEU A 294 -20.52 -19.74 -6.24
N CYS A 295 -20.87 -20.27 -7.42
CA CYS A 295 -19.97 -21.09 -8.24
C CYS A 295 -18.78 -20.27 -8.77
N TRP A 296 -19.02 -19.01 -9.15
CA TRP A 296 -17.97 -18.11 -9.68
C TRP A 296 -16.92 -17.70 -8.67
N ARG A 297 -17.16 -17.93 -7.37
CA ARG A 297 -16.14 -17.71 -6.33
C ARG A 297 -14.94 -18.65 -6.48
N CYS A 298 -15.14 -19.80 -7.13
CA CYS A 298 -14.09 -20.81 -7.32
C CYS A 298 -13.87 -21.18 -8.80
N HIS A 299 -14.89 -21.02 -9.65
CA HIS A 299 -14.84 -21.40 -11.06
C HIS A 299 -14.88 -20.19 -12.00
N VAL A 300 -14.08 -20.23 -13.06
CA VAL A 300 -14.17 -19.26 -14.16
C VAL A 300 -15.39 -19.54 -15.04
N SER A 301 -15.95 -18.52 -15.69
CA SER A 301 -17.15 -18.61 -16.54
C SER A 301 -17.06 -19.69 -17.62
N ASP A 302 -15.86 -19.90 -18.16
CA ASP A 302 -15.59 -20.86 -19.24
C ASP A 302 -15.87 -22.31 -18.82
N ALA A 303 -15.81 -22.58 -17.50
CA ALA A 303 -16.15 -23.88 -16.94
C ALA A 303 -17.64 -24.24 -17.14
N CYS A 304 -18.54 -23.25 -17.18
CA CYS A 304 -19.96 -23.46 -17.47
C CYS A 304 -20.20 -23.54 -18.97
N ILE A 305 -19.58 -22.64 -19.73
CA ILE A 305 -19.80 -22.43 -21.16
C ILE A 305 -19.50 -23.71 -21.95
N SER A 306 -18.43 -24.43 -21.62
CA SER A 306 -17.98 -25.61 -22.36
C SER A 306 -19.07 -26.70 -22.47
N CYS A 307 -19.81 -26.96 -21.40
CA CYS A 307 -20.90 -27.95 -21.40
C CYS A 307 -22.24 -27.34 -21.82
N HIS A 308 -22.56 -26.12 -21.40
CA HIS A 308 -23.84 -25.48 -21.70
C HIS A 308 -23.97 -25.04 -23.16
N LEU A 309 -22.87 -24.71 -23.85
CA LEU A 309 -22.89 -24.49 -25.30
C LEU A 309 -23.03 -25.80 -26.09
N MET A 310 -22.51 -26.92 -25.57
CA MET A 310 -22.73 -28.24 -26.18
C MET A 310 -24.16 -28.75 -25.94
N ALA A 311 -24.74 -28.48 -24.76
CA ALA A 311 -26.10 -28.85 -24.41
C ALA A 311 -27.18 -27.97 -25.05
N ALA A 312 -26.85 -26.75 -25.48
CA ALA A 312 -27.76 -25.85 -26.19
C ALA A 312 -28.28 -26.41 -27.53
N HIS A 313 -27.71 -27.51 -28.04
CA HIS A 313 -28.18 -28.19 -29.24
C HIS A 313 -28.95 -29.50 -28.99
N THR A 314 -29.20 -29.93 -27.74
CA THR A 314 -29.82 -31.25 -27.48
C THR A 314 -31.17 -31.24 -26.76
N ASN A 315 -31.80 -30.09 -26.49
CA ASN A 315 -33.14 -30.03 -25.86
C ASN A 315 -34.22 -29.32 -26.70
N THR A 316 -34.25 -29.57 -28.01
CA THR A 316 -35.51 -29.47 -28.76
C THR A 316 -36.21 -30.83 -28.75
N PRO A 317 -37.45 -30.94 -28.24
CA PRO A 317 -38.26 -32.13 -28.45
C PRO A 317 -38.32 -32.40 -29.96
N LYS A 318 -38.00 -33.62 -30.39
CA LYS A 318 -38.08 -34.04 -31.79
C LYS A 318 -39.50 -33.82 -32.33
N LYS A 319 -39.76 -32.67 -32.95
CA LYS A 319 -40.74 -32.58 -34.03
C LYS A 319 -40.00 -32.87 -35.33
N PHE A 320 -40.23 -34.07 -35.86
CA PHE A 320 -39.85 -34.42 -37.22
C PHE A 320 -40.46 -33.40 -38.19
N SER A 321 -39.61 -32.71 -38.96
CA SER A 321 -39.96 -32.19 -40.28
C SER A 321 -38.72 -32.29 -41.18
N PRO A 322 -38.76 -33.06 -42.29
CA PRO A 322 -37.59 -33.37 -43.10
C PRO A 322 -37.33 -32.31 -44.18
N GLU A 323 -37.33 -31.03 -43.83
CA GLU A 323 -37.13 -29.94 -44.81
C GLU A 323 -36.26 -28.81 -44.25
N SER A 324 -34.95 -29.02 -44.21
CA SER A 324 -33.95 -27.93 -44.31
C SER A 324 -32.52 -28.50 -44.38
N ARG A 325 -32.24 -29.29 -45.41
CA ARG A 325 -30.87 -29.39 -45.91
C ARG A 325 -30.59 -28.12 -46.72
N GLY A 326 -29.64 -27.33 -46.24
CA GLY A 326 -29.06 -26.23 -47.01
C GLY A 326 -29.33 -24.87 -46.40
N LYS A 327 -28.47 -24.46 -45.48
CA LYS A 327 -28.02 -23.06 -45.31
C LYS A 327 -26.70 -23.09 -44.56
N THR A 328 -25.72 -22.40 -45.13
CA THR A 328 -24.30 -22.34 -44.78
C THR A 328 -24.05 -21.77 -43.38
N ARG A 329 -22.95 -22.18 -42.74
CA ARG A 329 -22.46 -21.63 -41.47
C ARG A 329 -22.22 -20.11 -41.60
N PRO A 330 -22.63 -19.28 -40.63
CA PRO A 330 -22.08 -17.94 -40.52
C PRO A 330 -20.67 -18.01 -39.94
N GLU A 331 -19.73 -17.34 -40.60
CA GLU A 331 -18.37 -17.11 -40.11
C GLU A 331 -18.40 -16.17 -38.90
N VAL A 332 -17.67 -16.53 -37.84
CA VAL A 332 -17.47 -15.70 -36.65
C VAL A 332 -16.23 -14.84 -36.88
N PRO A 333 -16.27 -13.50 -36.72
CA PRO A 333 -15.08 -12.67 -36.86
C PRO A 333 -14.12 -12.91 -35.69
N LEU A 334 -12.87 -13.26 -36.01
CA LEU A 334 -11.74 -13.27 -35.08
C LEU A 334 -11.51 -11.86 -34.53
N LEU A 335 -11.72 -11.68 -33.22
CA LEU A 335 -11.27 -10.50 -32.48
C LEU A 335 -9.73 -10.44 -32.52
N LYS A 336 -9.21 -9.47 -33.29
CA LYS A 336 -7.79 -9.10 -33.26
C LYS A 336 -7.47 -8.42 -31.94
N ALA A 337 -6.40 -8.88 -31.31
CA ALA A 337 -5.74 -8.28 -30.17
C ALA A 337 -5.40 -6.80 -30.44
N ILE A 338 -5.64 -5.98 -29.42
CA ILE A 338 -5.14 -4.60 -29.34
C ILE A 338 -3.74 -4.68 -28.75
N GLU A 339 -2.74 -4.55 -29.61
CA GLU A 339 -1.40 -4.07 -29.26
C GLU A 339 -1.29 -2.61 -29.74
N GLY A 340 -0.83 -1.70 -28.88
CA GLY A 340 -0.32 -0.40 -29.31
C GLY A 340 -0.79 0.82 -28.52
N GLY A 341 0.06 1.22 -27.58
CA GLY A 341 0.43 2.59 -27.17
C GLY A 341 -0.52 3.77 -27.38
N PHE A 342 -0.80 4.49 -26.29
CA PHE A 342 -0.31 5.84 -26.03
C PHE A 342 -0.26 6.10 -24.52
#